data_AF-A0A924MZB1-F1
#
_entry.id   AF-A0A924MZB1-F1
#
_cell.length_a   1.000
_cell.length_b   1.000
_cell.length_c   1.000
_cell.angle_alpha   90.00
_cell.angle_beta   90.00
_cell.angle_gamma   90.00
#
_symmetry.space_group_name_H-M   'P 1'
#
loop_
_entity.id
_entity.type
_entity.pdbx_description
1 polymer ?
#
loop_
_entity_poly.entity_id
_entity_poly.type
_entity_poly.pdbx_seq_one_letter_code
_entity_poly.pdbx_strand_id
1 'polypeptide(L)'
;MTSNHTPSGRTPRRFRSRDWFDNPDHIDMTALYLERFMNYGITPEELRSGKPIIGIAQTGSDISPCNRIHLDLVSRIRDGIRDSGGIPMEFPVHPIFENCRRPTAALDRNLSYLGLVEVLHGYPIDAVVLTTGCDKTTPAGIMAATTVNIPAIVLSGGPMLDGWHNNELVGSGTVIWRSRRKLAAGEINEEEFIQRASDSAPSAGHCNTMGTASTMNAVAEALGLSLTGCAAIPAPYRERGQMAYRTGQRIVDLAYEDVKPLDILTQKAFENAIALVAAAGGSTHAQPHIVAMARHAGLDITADDWRAAYDIPLIVNMQPAGKYLGERFHRAGGAPAVLWEL
;
A
#
# COMPACT_ATOMS: atom_id res chain seq x y z
N MET A 1 -26.86 18.71 26.11
CA MET A 1 -27.52 18.27 24.86
C MET A 1 -26.85 18.97 23.69
N THR A 2 -25.71 18.45 23.25
CA THR A 2 -24.99 18.93 22.06
C THR A 2 -25.34 18.00 20.93
N SER A 3 -26.01 18.53 19.90
CA SER A 3 -26.43 17.79 18.73
C SER A 3 -25.19 17.30 17.97
N ASN A 4 -24.99 15.98 17.94
CA ASN A 4 -24.06 15.33 17.02
C ASN A 4 -24.58 15.53 15.59
N HIS A 5 -24.10 16.58 14.92
CA HIS A 5 -24.31 16.75 13.50
C HIS A 5 -23.30 15.85 12.78
N THR A 6 -23.65 14.57 12.60
CA THR A 6 -22.99 13.71 11.62
C THR A 6 -23.24 14.33 10.24
N PRO A 7 -22.21 14.60 9.42
CA PRO A 7 -22.42 15.01 8.04
C PRO A 7 -23.27 13.96 7.31
N SER A 8 -24.31 14.44 6.62
CA SER A 8 -25.26 13.75 5.74
C SER A 8 -25.25 12.21 5.73
N GLY A 9 -26.28 11.61 6.35
CA GLY A 9 -26.75 10.25 6.02
C GLY A 9 -26.01 9.08 6.68
N ARG A 10 -24.90 9.28 7.38
CA ARG A 10 -24.19 8.18 8.07
C ARG A 10 -24.88 7.80 9.40
N THR A 11 -25.10 6.51 9.61
CA THR A 11 -25.64 5.98 10.87
C THR A 11 -24.58 6.12 11.98
N PRO A 12 -24.92 6.73 13.14
CA PRO A 12 -24.01 6.79 14.27
C PRO A 12 -23.57 5.39 14.73
N ARG A 13 -22.28 5.22 15.03
CA ARG A 13 -21.67 3.96 15.44
C ARG A 13 -20.77 4.16 16.66
N ARG A 14 -20.77 3.20 17.59
CA ARG A 14 -19.77 3.15 18.65
C ARG A 14 -18.47 2.55 18.11
N PHE A 15 -17.44 3.37 17.99
CA PHE A 15 -16.10 2.93 17.60
C PHE A 15 -15.29 2.38 18.78
N ARG A 16 -14.26 1.58 18.50
CA ARG A 16 -13.42 0.97 19.55
C ARG A 16 -12.54 1.99 20.28
N SER A 17 -12.18 3.11 19.64
CA SER A 17 -11.49 4.23 20.28
C SER A 17 -12.24 4.81 21.49
N ARG A 18 -13.55 4.56 21.62
CA ARG A 18 -14.34 4.97 22.79
C ARG A 18 -13.90 4.25 24.07
N ASP A 19 -13.32 3.05 23.97
CA ASP A 19 -12.80 2.33 25.14
C ASP A 19 -11.59 3.06 25.78
N TRP A 20 -10.97 3.98 25.04
CA TRP A 20 -9.91 4.88 25.53
C TRP A 20 -10.43 6.29 25.82
N PHE A 21 -11.14 6.90 24.87
CA PHE A 21 -11.44 8.33 24.92
C PHE A 21 -12.81 8.69 25.51
N ASP A 22 -13.64 7.70 25.80
CA ASP A 22 -14.97 7.90 26.38
C ASP A 22 -15.47 6.64 27.11
N ASN A 23 -14.63 6.08 27.99
CA ASN A 23 -14.96 4.88 28.76
C ASN A 23 -15.72 5.27 30.05
N PRO A 24 -17.03 4.98 30.17
CA PRO A 24 -17.83 5.41 31.31
C PRO A 24 -17.51 4.64 32.60
N ASP A 25 -16.96 3.43 32.48
CA ASP A 25 -16.70 2.54 33.61
C ASP A 25 -15.40 2.91 34.34
N HIS A 26 -14.45 3.52 33.61
CA HIS A 26 -13.13 3.89 34.11
C HIS A 26 -12.78 5.33 33.71
N ILE A 27 -13.34 6.30 34.46
CA ILE A 27 -13.13 7.73 34.18
C ILE A 27 -11.67 8.18 34.40
N ASP A 28 -10.98 7.54 35.34
CA ASP A 28 -9.55 7.71 35.61
C ASP A 28 -8.71 7.28 34.39
N MET A 29 -9.04 6.15 33.78
CA MET A 29 -8.38 5.68 32.56
C MET A 29 -8.70 6.58 31.38
N THR A 30 -9.95 7.01 31.19
CA THR A 30 -10.31 7.98 30.15
C THR A 30 -9.51 9.27 30.27
N ALA A 31 -9.38 9.80 31.49
CA ALA A 31 -8.58 11.00 31.75
C ALA A 31 -7.09 10.77 31.41
N LEU A 32 -6.52 9.63 31.83
CA LEU A 32 -5.14 9.25 31.56
C LEU A 32 -4.86 9.11 30.05
N TYR A 33 -5.74 8.43 29.33
CA TYR A 33 -5.58 8.20 27.89
C TYR A 33 -5.72 9.49 27.08
N LEU A 34 -6.62 10.39 27.46
CA LEU A 34 -6.77 11.69 26.79
C LEU A 34 -5.56 12.61 27.02
N GLU A 35 -5.01 12.63 28.24
CA GLU A 35 -4.00 13.61 28.71
C GLU A 35 -2.88 13.83 27.69
N ARG A 36 -2.20 12.76 27.28
CA ARG A 36 -0.98 12.91 26.48
C ARG A 36 -1.24 13.16 24.99
N PHE A 37 -2.37 12.72 24.44
CA PHE A 37 -2.70 12.95 23.03
C PHE A 37 -2.96 14.44 22.72
N MET A 38 -3.25 15.26 23.73
CA MET A 38 -3.49 16.71 23.57
C MET A 38 -2.21 17.55 23.67
N ASN A 39 -1.06 16.97 24.02
CA ASN A 39 0.15 17.74 24.32
C ASN A 39 0.81 18.44 23.11
N TYR A 40 0.35 18.15 21.89
CA TYR A 40 0.75 18.82 20.64
C TYR A 40 -0.41 19.59 19.98
N GLY A 41 -1.50 19.85 20.72
CA GLY A 41 -2.56 20.77 20.30
C GLY A 41 -3.83 20.12 19.73
N ILE A 42 -3.99 18.79 19.78
CA ILE A 42 -5.30 18.16 19.55
C ILE A 42 -6.25 18.59 20.66
N THR A 43 -7.50 18.93 20.30
CA THR A 43 -8.48 19.40 21.27
C THR A 43 -9.28 18.26 21.93
N PRO A 44 -9.80 18.46 23.15
CA PRO A 44 -10.75 17.52 23.75
C PRO A 44 -11.99 17.32 22.86
N GLU A 45 -12.45 18.36 22.16
CA GLU A 45 -13.60 18.28 21.26
C GLU A 45 -13.33 17.31 20.11
N GLU A 46 -12.11 17.28 19.56
CA GLU A 46 -11.73 16.28 18.57
C GLU A 46 -11.84 14.87 19.18
N LEU A 47 -11.04 14.55 20.19
CA LEU A 47 -10.94 13.18 20.72
C LEU A 47 -12.25 12.64 21.31
N ARG A 48 -13.09 13.52 21.89
CA ARG A 48 -14.35 13.15 22.54
C ARG A 48 -15.58 13.25 21.62
N SER A 49 -15.45 13.74 20.39
CA SER A 49 -16.58 13.89 19.45
C SER A 49 -17.25 12.59 19.01
N GLY A 50 -16.60 11.43 19.21
CA GLY A 50 -17.06 10.15 18.67
C GLY A 50 -16.75 9.94 17.19
N LYS A 51 -16.04 10.87 16.53
CA LYS A 51 -15.49 10.66 15.18
C LYS A 51 -14.49 9.49 15.18
N PRO A 52 -14.39 8.72 14.08
CA PRO A 52 -13.44 7.62 14.00
C PRO A 52 -12.00 8.14 14.00
N ILE A 53 -11.15 7.46 14.76
CA ILE A 53 -9.71 7.68 14.76
C ILE A 53 -9.10 6.84 13.63
N ILE A 54 -8.52 7.51 12.64
CA ILE A 54 -7.96 6.88 11.45
C ILE A 54 -6.45 6.81 11.59
N GLY A 55 -5.93 5.59 11.70
CA GLY A 55 -4.51 5.32 11.64
C GLY A 55 -3.96 5.50 10.23
N ILE A 56 -2.75 6.06 10.10
CA ILE A 56 -2.01 6.09 8.84
C ILE A 56 -0.69 5.35 9.08
N ALA A 57 -0.61 4.11 8.60
CA ALA A 57 0.59 3.29 8.72
C ALA A 57 1.64 3.77 7.72
N GLN A 58 2.58 4.60 8.20
CA GLN A 58 3.60 5.28 7.41
C GLN A 58 4.82 4.38 7.15
N THR A 59 5.12 4.14 5.87
CA THR A 59 6.26 3.31 5.42
C THR A 59 7.40 4.13 4.83
N GLY A 60 7.20 5.44 4.61
CA GLY A 60 8.20 6.35 4.09
C GLY A 60 9.26 6.71 5.14
N SER A 61 10.52 6.71 4.72
CA SER A 61 11.67 7.15 5.52
C SER A 61 12.87 7.36 4.59
N ASP A 62 13.93 8.00 5.09
CA ASP A 62 15.18 8.15 4.33
C ASP A 62 15.82 6.81 3.97
N ILE A 63 15.64 5.78 4.81
CA ILE A 63 16.13 4.42 4.56
C ILE A 63 15.20 3.59 3.66
N SER A 64 14.01 4.10 3.33
CA SER A 64 13.03 3.45 2.45
C SER A 64 12.70 4.36 1.26
N PRO A 65 13.66 4.63 0.35
CA PRO A 65 13.51 5.63 -0.71
C PRO A 65 12.32 5.34 -1.64
N CYS A 66 11.98 4.07 -1.84
CA CYS A 66 10.81 3.66 -2.63
C CYS A 66 9.48 4.17 -2.06
N ASN A 67 9.40 4.38 -0.75
CA ASN A 67 8.18 4.75 -0.03
C ASN A 67 8.23 6.19 0.47
N ARG A 68 9.37 6.88 0.33
CA ARG A 68 9.59 8.21 0.88
C ARG A 68 8.60 9.26 0.38
N ILE A 69 7.99 9.05 -0.79
CA ILE A 69 6.89 9.88 -1.30
C ILE A 69 5.71 9.99 -0.31
N HIS A 70 5.51 8.98 0.55
CA HIS A 70 4.45 8.99 1.56
C HIS A 70 4.65 10.01 2.67
N LEU A 71 5.87 10.54 2.86
CA LEU A 71 6.11 11.68 3.75
C LEU A 71 5.43 12.96 3.24
N ASP A 72 5.22 13.07 1.93
CA ASP A 72 4.48 14.19 1.33
C ASP A 72 2.99 13.84 1.20
N LEU A 73 2.67 12.63 0.75
CA LEU A 73 1.28 12.21 0.51
C LEU A 73 0.45 12.14 1.79
N VAL A 74 1.07 11.91 2.95
CA VAL A 74 0.35 11.86 4.23
C VAL A 74 -0.44 13.14 4.49
N SER A 75 0.06 14.31 4.08
CA SER A 75 -0.71 15.56 4.18
C SER A 75 -2.05 15.48 3.46
N ARG A 76 -2.08 14.95 2.23
CA ARG A 76 -3.30 14.76 1.43
C ARG A 76 -4.23 13.71 2.03
N ILE A 77 -3.69 12.64 2.60
CA ILE A 77 -4.49 11.63 3.33
C ILE A 77 -5.18 12.29 4.53
N ARG A 78 -4.42 13.06 5.34
CA ARG A 78 -4.93 13.77 6.52
C ARG A 78 -6.05 14.75 6.16
N ASP A 79 -5.88 15.49 5.07
CA ASP A 79 -6.91 16.41 4.57
C ASP A 79 -8.20 15.67 4.22
N GLY A 80 -8.10 14.56 3.47
CA GLY A 80 -9.27 13.75 3.11
C GLY A 80 -10.00 13.16 4.31
N ILE A 81 -9.25 12.71 5.32
CA ILE A 81 -9.79 12.20 6.58
C ILE A 81 -10.56 13.30 7.31
N ARG A 82 -9.96 14.49 7.46
CA ARG A 82 -10.59 15.62 8.15
C ARG A 82 -11.84 16.11 7.45
N ASP A 83 -11.77 16.27 6.12
CA ASP A 83 -12.89 16.69 5.29
C ASP A 83 -14.07 15.70 5.35
N SER A 84 -13.79 14.42 5.62
CA SER A 84 -14.81 13.39 5.78
C SER A 84 -15.25 13.16 7.22
N GLY A 85 -14.75 13.95 8.18
CA GLY A 85 -15.16 13.88 9.58
C GLY A 85 -14.49 12.78 10.39
N GLY A 86 -13.28 12.36 10.04
CA GLY A 86 -12.41 11.51 10.87
C GLY A 86 -11.29 12.30 11.55
N ILE A 87 -10.52 11.63 12.40
CA ILE A 87 -9.37 12.20 13.11
C ILE A 87 -8.10 11.44 12.72
N PRO A 88 -7.17 12.04 11.96
CA PRO A 88 -6.01 11.32 11.44
C PRO A 88 -4.87 11.23 12.46
N MET A 89 -4.39 10.01 12.73
CA MET A 89 -3.21 9.71 13.53
C MET A 89 -2.18 8.94 12.70
N GLU A 90 -1.08 9.61 12.35
CA GLU A 90 0.04 9.00 11.64
C GLU A 90 0.96 8.28 12.62
N PHE A 91 1.44 7.09 12.24
CA PHE A 91 2.46 6.37 12.99
C PHE A 91 3.38 5.58 12.04
N PRO A 92 4.67 5.41 12.38
CA PRO A 92 5.59 4.63 11.56
C PRO A 92 5.39 3.13 11.74
N VAL A 93 5.82 2.34 10.76
CA VAL A 93 5.98 0.88 10.87
C VAL A 93 7.45 0.47 10.72
N HIS A 94 7.78 -0.79 11.02
CA HIS A 94 9.14 -1.33 10.77
C HIS A 94 9.55 -1.06 9.31
N PRO A 95 10.67 -0.35 9.07
CA PRO A 95 11.06 0.10 7.74
C PRO A 95 11.55 -1.06 6.89
N ILE A 96 11.25 -1.02 5.58
CA ILE A 96 11.67 -2.06 4.64
C ILE A 96 12.19 -1.44 3.35
N PHE A 97 13.45 -1.77 3.02
CA PHE A 97 14.04 -1.45 1.73
C PHE A 97 14.70 -2.67 1.10
N GLU A 98 14.06 -3.21 0.06
CA GLU A 98 14.47 -4.42 -0.64
C GLU A 98 15.93 -4.39 -1.09
N ASN A 99 16.37 -3.28 -1.70
CA ASN A 99 17.67 -3.24 -2.37
C ASN A 99 18.86 -3.28 -1.39
N CYS A 100 18.70 -2.78 -0.15
CA CYS A 100 19.82 -2.64 0.78
C CYS A 100 19.71 -3.54 2.02
N ARG A 101 18.54 -4.09 2.33
CA ARG A 101 18.37 -4.97 3.50
C ARG A 101 19.05 -6.33 3.29
N ARG A 102 20.11 -6.58 4.07
CA ARG A 102 20.84 -7.86 4.11
C ARG A 102 20.48 -8.66 5.36
N PRO A 103 20.28 -10.00 5.30
CA PRO A 103 20.53 -10.87 4.15
C PRO A 103 19.44 -10.79 3.07
N THR A 104 18.21 -10.45 3.43
CA THR A 104 17.10 -10.17 2.50
C THR A 104 15.97 -9.45 3.25
N ALA A 105 15.25 -8.57 2.56
CA ALA A 105 14.04 -7.92 3.10
C ALA A 105 12.87 -8.88 3.33
N ALA A 106 12.91 -10.12 2.82
CA ALA A 106 11.87 -11.12 3.11
C ALA A 106 11.74 -11.41 4.62
N LEU A 107 12.84 -11.31 5.38
CA LEU A 107 12.81 -11.42 6.85
C LEU A 107 11.93 -10.34 7.49
N ASP A 108 11.96 -9.14 6.93
CA ASP A 108 11.29 -7.98 7.51
C ASP A 108 9.78 -7.97 7.22
N ARG A 109 9.30 -8.73 6.24
CA ARG A 109 7.86 -8.82 5.93
C ARG A 109 7.07 -9.25 7.17
N ASN A 110 7.48 -10.34 7.80
CA ASN A 110 6.79 -10.89 8.97
C ASN A 110 7.08 -10.06 10.23
N LEU A 111 8.26 -9.45 10.33
CA LEU A 111 8.60 -8.57 11.46
C LEU A 111 7.75 -7.29 11.45
N SER A 112 7.63 -6.66 10.28
CA SER A 112 6.78 -5.48 10.08
C SER A 112 5.30 -5.79 10.29
N TYR A 113 4.86 -6.95 9.80
CA TYR A 113 3.53 -7.50 10.09
C TYR A 113 3.28 -7.58 11.61
N LEU A 114 4.18 -8.21 12.39
CA LEU A 114 4.01 -8.36 13.83
C LEU A 114 3.87 -7.01 14.54
N GLY A 115 4.79 -6.08 14.26
CA GLY A 115 4.73 -4.75 14.87
C GLY A 115 3.43 -4.00 14.51
N LEU A 116 2.96 -4.11 13.27
CA LEU A 116 1.74 -3.46 12.84
C LEU A 116 0.48 -4.07 13.48
N VAL A 117 0.42 -5.39 13.68
CA VAL A 117 -0.68 -6.03 14.43
C VAL A 117 -0.80 -5.45 15.84
N GLU A 118 0.33 -5.36 16.56
CA GLU A 118 0.35 -4.82 17.92
C GLU A 118 -0.08 -3.35 17.97
N VAL A 119 0.33 -2.53 17.00
CA VAL A 119 -0.08 -1.12 16.96
C VAL A 119 -1.58 -1.00 16.69
N LEU A 120 -2.10 -1.71 15.69
CA LEU A 120 -3.51 -1.61 15.32
C LEU A 120 -4.43 -2.15 16.43
N HIS A 121 -4.05 -3.25 17.09
CA HIS A 121 -4.82 -3.82 18.19
C HIS A 121 -4.64 -3.03 19.50
N GLY A 122 -3.43 -2.62 19.84
CA GLY A 122 -3.10 -2.03 21.15
C GLY A 122 -3.46 -0.55 21.33
N TYR A 123 -3.68 0.19 20.24
CA TYR A 123 -3.98 1.63 20.27
C TYR A 123 -5.42 1.95 19.82
N PRO A 124 -5.96 3.13 20.17
CA PRO A 124 -7.34 3.53 19.86
C PRO A 124 -7.53 3.91 18.38
N ILE A 125 -7.30 2.96 17.48
CA ILE A 125 -7.41 3.10 16.02
C ILE A 125 -8.66 2.37 15.54
N ASP A 126 -9.53 3.05 14.83
CA ASP A 126 -10.83 2.53 14.38
C ASP A 126 -10.77 2.00 12.94
N ALA A 127 -9.90 2.58 12.11
CA ALA A 127 -9.64 2.16 10.74
C ALA A 127 -8.23 2.59 10.32
N VAL A 128 -7.66 2.01 9.26
CA VAL A 128 -6.28 2.28 8.84
C VAL A 128 -6.10 2.51 7.34
N VAL A 129 -5.32 3.54 6.99
CA VAL A 129 -4.72 3.68 5.66
C VAL A 129 -3.34 3.02 5.67
N LEU A 130 -3.14 2.04 4.79
CA LEU A 130 -1.88 1.32 4.61
C LEU A 130 -1.09 1.99 3.48
N THR A 131 -0.05 2.74 3.81
CA THR A 131 0.86 3.27 2.78
C THR A 131 1.78 2.15 2.29
N THR A 132 1.84 1.93 0.98
CA THR A 132 2.58 0.80 0.38
C THR A 132 3.46 1.25 -0.77
N GLY A 133 4.48 0.45 -1.12
CA GLY A 133 5.44 0.80 -2.16
C GLY A 133 6.42 -0.32 -2.42
N CYS A 134 7.56 -0.30 -1.73
CA CYS A 134 8.61 -1.31 -1.79
C CYS A 134 8.04 -2.73 -1.57
N ASP A 135 8.60 -3.69 -2.28
CA ASP A 135 8.18 -5.09 -2.43
C ASP A 135 7.37 -5.66 -1.26
N LYS A 136 7.95 -5.67 -0.05
CA LYS A 136 7.35 -6.37 1.10
C LYS A 136 6.39 -5.53 1.93
N THR A 137 6.29 -4.22 1.68
CA THR A 137 5.43 -3.32 2.47
C THR A 137 3.95 -3.60 2.22
N THR A 138 3.55 -3.83 0.97
CA THR A 138 2.16 -4.17 0.60
C THR A 138 1.66 -5.43 1.31
N PRO A 139 2.30 -6.61 1.17
CA PRO A 139 1.81 -7.81 1.85
C PRO A 139 1.89 -7.70 3.38
N ALA A 140 2.92 -7.08 3.95
CA ALA A 140 3.03 -6.92 5.40
C ALA A 140 1.85 -6.12 5.99
N GLY A 141 1.51 -5.00 5.34
CA GLY A 141 0.37 -4.16 5.71
C GLY A 141 -0.96 -4.90 5.62
N ILE A 142 -1.22 -5.56 4.49
CA ILE A 142 -2.47 -6.29 4.25
C ILE A 142 -2.61 -7.46 5.24
N MET A 143 -1.54 -8.24 5.45
CA MET A 143 -1.55 -9.33 6.44
C MET A 143 -1.94 -8.81 7.84
N ALA A 144 -1.36 -7.70 8.29
CA ALA A 144 -1.59 -7.17 9.63
C ALA A 144 -3.01 -6.62 9.81
N ALA A 145 -3.48 -5.83 8.84
CA ALA A 145 -4.84 -5.31 8.83
C ALA A 145 -5.88 -6.44 8.77
N THR A 146 -5.59 -7.53 8.05
CA THR A 146 -6.46 -8.72 7.99
C THR A 146 -6.52 -9.45 9.33
N THR A 147 -5.37 -9.65 9.99
CA THR A 147 -5.33 -10.28 11.33
C THR A 147 -6.13 -9.50 12.37
N VAL A 148 -6.03 -8.17 12.37
CA VAL A 148 -6.75 -7.31 13.34
C VAL A 148 -8.21 -7.08 12.91
N ASN A 149 -8.47 -7.13 11.61
CA ASN A 149 -9.79 -7.02 10.98
C ASN A 149 -10.58 -5.76 11.37
N ILE A 150 -9.90 -4.61 11.36
CA ILE A 150 -10.55 -3.28 11.36
C ILE A 150 -10.60 -2.75 9.92
N PRO A 151 -11.55 -1.85 9.57
CA PRO A 151 -11.63 -1.27 8.23
C PRO A 151 -10.28 -0.73 7.75
N ALA A 152 -9.88 -1.11 6.54
CA ALA A 152 -8.55 -0.80 6.02
C ALA A 152 -8.60 -0.50 4.52
N ILE A 153 -7.70 0.37 4.07
CA ILE A 153 -7.53 0.68 2.64
C ILE A 153 -6.05 0.88 2.31
N VAL A 154 -5.63 0.44 1.14
CA VAL A 154 -4.26 0.58 0.63
C VAL A 154 -4.12 1.86 -0.19
N LEU A 155 -3.02 2.58 0.05
CA LEU A 155 -2.51 3.64 -0.82
C LEU A 155 -1.12 3.28 -1.32
N SER A 156 -1.04 2.90 -2.60
CA SER A 156 0.23 2.73 -3.30
C SER A 156 0.99 4.06 -3.42
N GLY A 157 2.31 4.03 -3.30
CA GLY A 157 3.18 5.19 -3.55
C GLY A 157 3.34 5.45 -5.05
N GLY A 158 3.42 4.39 -5.86
CA GLY A 158 3.56 4.45 -7.31
C GLY A 158 5.01 4.23 -7.80
N PRO A 159 5.17 3.85 -9.08
CA PRO A 159 6.48 3.65 -9.67
C PRO A 159 7.22 4.98 -9.85
N MET A 160 8.55 4.90 -9.94
CA MET A 160 9.38 5.98 -10.48
C MET A 160 9.01 6.28 -11.94
N LEU A 161 9.44 7.44 -12.43
CA LEU A 161 9.39 7.80 -13.85
C LEU A 161 10.27 6.89 -14.71
N ASP A 162 10.10 6.98 -16.04
CA ASP A 162 10.87 6.25 -17.02
C ASP A 162 12.35 6.69 -16.99
N GLY A 163 13.26 5.74 -16.77
CA GLY A 163 14.71 5.98 -16.80
C GLY A 163 15.26 5.90 -18.23
N TRP A 164 16.24 6.74 -18.55
CA TRP A 164 16.85 6.83 -19.88
C TRP A 164 18.37 6.85 -19.81
N HIS A 165 19.02 5.98 -20.58
CA HIS A 165 20.47 5.96 -20.73
C HIS A 165 20.80 5.89 -22.22
N ASN A 166 21.49 6.91 -22.75
CA ASN A 166 21.82 7.02 -24.18
C ASN A 166 20.61 6.81 -25.12
N ASN A 167 19.48 7.45 -24.80
CA ASN A 167 18.19 7.31 -25.49
C ASN A 167 17.56 5.90 -25.46
N GLU A 168 18.09 4.99 -24.64
CA GLU A 168 17.48 3.69 -24.35
C GLU A 168 16.69 3.72 -23.05
N LEU A 169 15.53 3.07 -23.05
CA LEU A 169 14.70 2.93 -21.86
C LEU A 169 15.34 1.93 -20.88
N VAL A 170 15.73 2.41 -19.70
CA VAL A 170 16.37 1.61 -18.64
C VAL A 170 15.45 1.41 -17.44
N GLY A 171 14.88 0.22 -17.35
CA GLY A 171 14.00 -0.17 -16.24
C GLY A 171 14.77 -0.58 -15.00
N SER A 172 14.35 -0.05 -13.85
CA SER A 172 14.88 -0.41 -12.53
C SER A 172 14.75 -1.91 -12.26
N GLY A 173 15.79 -2.52 -11.68
CA GLY A 173 15.94 -3.96 -11.52
C GLY A 173 16.40 -4.69 -12.80
N THR A 174 15.68 -4.52 -13.92
CA THR A 174 16.02 -5.16 -15.21
C THR A 174 17.38 -4.72 -15.74
N VAL A 175 17.73 -3.43 -15.56
CA VAL A 175 19.02 -2.88 -15.98
C VAL A 175 20.19 -3.60 -15.33
N ILE A 176 20.08 -3.99 -14.06
CA ILE A 176 21.16 -4.68 -13.32
C ILE A 176 21.47 -6.03 -13.97
N TRP A 177 20.44 -6.81 -14.31
CA TRP A 177 20.61 -8.12 -14.95
C TRP A 177 21.18 -8.01 -16.37
N ARG A 178 20.81 -6.97 -17.12
CA ARG A 178 21.37 -6.71 -18.46
C ARG A 178 22.82 -6.24 -18.37
N SER A 179 23.12 -5.28 -17.49
CA SER A 179 24.47 -4.76 -17.28
C SER A 179 25.43 -5.82 -16.76
N ARG A 180 24.97 -6.77 -15.92
CA ARG A 180 25.81 -7.93 -15.50
C ARG A 180 26.28 -8.76 -16.68
N ARG A 181 25.41 -9.05 -17.65
CA ARG A 181 25.78 -9.79 -18.87
C ARG A 181 26.73 -8.99 -19.74
N LYS A 182 26.46 -7.69 -19.94
CA LYS A 182 27.32 -6.80 -20.74
C LYS A 182 28.72 -6.65 -20.15
N LEU A 183 28.82 -6.47 -18.83
CA LEU A 183 30.10 -6.37 -18.13
C LEU A 183 30.91 -7.67 -18.24
N ALA A 184 30.25 -8.82 -18.04
CA ALA A 184 30.90 -10.13 -18.20
C ALA A 184 31.38 -10.39 -19.64
N ALA A 185 30.70 -9.81 -20.64
CA ALA A 185 31.10 -9.87 -22.05
C ALA A 185 32.15 -8.82 -22.44
N GLY A 186 32.54 -7.93 -21.52
CA GLY A 186 33.48 -6.83 -21.80
C GLY A 186 32.90 -5.72 -22.69
N GLU A 187 31.57 -5.65 -22.86
CA GLU A 187 30.89 -4.64 -23.68
C GLU A 187 30.78 -3.28 -22.98
N ILE A 188 30.81 -3.28 -21.65
CA ILE A 188 30.76 -2.08 -20.79
C ILE A 188 31.82 -2.21 -19.70
N ASN A 189 32.24 -1.09 -19.12
CA ASN A 189 33.09 -1.07 -17.93
C ASN A 189 32.27 -0.89 -16.64
N GLU A 190 32.96 -0.90 -15.49
CA GLU A 190 32.34 -0.76 -14.16
C GLU A 190 31.63 0.59 -13.98
N GLU A 191 32.21 1.67 -14.52
CA GLU A 191 31.64 3.01 -14.43
C GLU A 191 30.33 3.12 -15.23
N GLU A 192 30.31 2.61 -16.46
CA GLU A 192 29.09 2.56 -17.27
C GLU A 192 28.03 1.68 -16.60
N PHE A 193 28.41 0.58 -15.95
CA PHE A 193 27.46 -0.22 -15.17
C PHE A 193 26.77 0.65 -14.10
N ILE A 194 27.55 1.40 -13.32
CA ILE A 194 27.05 2.27 -12.25
C ILE A 194 26.16 3.37 -12.83
N GLN A 195 26.59 4.02 -13.92
CA GLN A 195 25.82 5.08 -14.57
C GLN A 195 24.47 4.55 -15.07
N ARG A 196 24.45 3.39 -15.76
CA ARG A 196 23.20 2.75 -16.22
C ARG A 196 22.25 2.42 -15.07
N ALA A 197 22.79 1.97 -13.94
CA ALA A 197 21.98 1.68 -12.76
C ALA A 197 21.38 2.97 -12.16
N SER A 198 22.18 4.03 -12.04
CA SER A 198 21.75 5.34 -11.54
C SER A 198 20.67 5.98 -12.44
N ASP A 199 20.86 5.92 -13.76
CA ASP A 199 19.90 6.47 -14.73
C ASP A 199 18.54 5.73 -14.73
N SER A 200 18.48 4.53 -14.14
CA SER A 200 17.22 3.78 -13.96
C SER A 200 16.38 4.23 -12.76
N ALA A 201 16.88 5.15 -11.94
CA ALA A 201 16.22 5.70 -10.76
C ALA A 201 16.02 7.23 -10.85
N PRO A 202 15.22 7.74 -11.81
CA PRO A 202 15.15 9.16 -12.13
C PRO A 202 14.30 10.02 -11.19
N SER A 203 13.52 9.41 -10.27
CA SER A 203 12.58 10.12 -9.41
C SER A 203 12.29 9.38 -8.11
N ALA A 204 11.50 9.98 -7.22
CA ALA A 204 10.84 9.23 -6.14
C ALA A 204 9.89 8.14 -6.71
N GLY A 205 9.68 7.09 -5.92
CA GLY A 205 8.82 5.95 -6.27
C GLY A 205 9.53 4.60 -6.18
N HIS A 206 8.78 3.51 -6.34
CA HIS A 206 9.35 2.16 -6.40
C HIS A 206 9.81 1.78 -7.81
N CYS A 207 10.35 0.57 -8.00
CA CYS A 207 10.79 0.06 -9.31
C CYS A 207 9.73 0.31 -10.40
N ASN A 208 10.16 0.88 -11.52
CA ASN A 208 9.31 1.29 -12.67
C ASN A 208 9.10 0.17 -13.70
N THR A 209 9.49 -1.05 -13.38
CA THR A 209 9.22 -2.29 -14.13
C THR A 209 8.07 -3.06 -13.48
N MET A 210 7.56 -4.11 -14.12
CA MET A 210 6.61 -5.08 -13.54
C MET A 210 7.34 -6.02 -12.56
N GLY A 211 8.14 -5.44 -11.67
CA GLY A 211 8.76 -6.13 -10.54
C GLY A 211 7.74 -6.37 -9.42
N THR A 212 8.23 -6.84 -8.26
CA THR A 212 7.35 -7.19 -7.13
C THR A 212 6.53 -6.00 -6.64
N ALA A 213 7.12 -4.80 -6.49
CA ALA A 213 6.39 -3.61 -6.06
C ALA A 213 5.18 -3.29 -6.95
N SER A 214 5.36 -3.17 -8.26
CA SER A 214 4.25 -2.93 -9.20
C SER A 214 3.24 -4.06 -9.20
N THR A 215 3.71 -5.31 -9.16
CA THR A 215 2.83 -6.50 -9.09
C THR A 215 1.97 -6.49 -7.82
N MET A 216 2.56 -6.27 -6.65
CA MET A 216 1.84 -6.32 -5.37
C MET A 216 0.87 -5.15 -5.20
N ASN A 217 1.19 -3.96 -5.75
CA ASN A 217 0.25 -2.84 -5.75
C ASN A 217 -0.94 -3.11 -6.70
N ALA A 218 -0.70 -3.73 -7.86
CA ALA A 218 -1.79 -4.15 -8.75
C ALA A 218 -2.62 -5.29 -8.12
N VAL A 219 -2.00 -6.20 -7.38
CA VAL A 219 -2.70 -7.22 -6.56
C VAL A 219 -3.58 -6.57 -5.50
N ALA A 220 -3.11 -5.55 -4.79
CA ALA A 220 -3.93 -4.84 -3.81
C ALA A 220 -5.20 -4.23 -4.44
N GLU A 221 -5.08 -3.73 -5.68
CA GLU A 221 -6.23 -3.23 -6.44
C GLU A 221 -7.15 -4.35 -6.93
N ALA A 222 -6.60 -5.46 -7.44
CA ALA A 222 -7.36 -6.64 -7.88
C ALA A 222 -8.13 -7.32 -6.73
N LEU A 223 -7.56 -7.29 -5.52
CA LEU A 223 -8.21 -7.77 -4.31
C LEU A 223 -9.36 -6.84 -3.85
N GLY A 224 -9.47 -5.63 -4.41
CA GLY A 224 -10.46 -4.63 -3.97
C GLY A 224 -10.05 -3.84 -2.73
N LEU A 225 -8.76 -3.87 -2.34
CA LEU A 225 -8.25 -3.18 -1.15
C LEU A 225 -7.75 -1.75 -1.40
N SER A 226 -7.73 -1.31 -2.65
CA SER A 226 -7.40 0.08 -3.02
C SER A 226 -8.45 0.65 -3.96
N LEU A 227 -8.51 1.97 -4.09
CA LEU A 227 -9.38 2.63 -5.06
C LEU A 227 -8.95 2.30 -6.49
N THR A 228 -9.91 2.22 -7.41
CA THR A 228 -9.65 1.97 -8.84
C THR A 228 -8.67 2.98 -9.42
N GLY A 229 -7.63 2.49 -10.10
CA GLY A 229 -6.52 3.22 -10.67
C GLY A 229 -5.36 3.48 -9.69
N CYS A 230 -5.46 3.08 -8.42
CA CYS A 230 -4.46 3.42 -7.40
C CYS A 230 -3.09 2.76 -7.66
N ALA A 231 -3.02 1.57 -8.24
CA ALA A 231 -1.76 0.82 -8.34
C ALA A 231 -0.71 1.48 -9.24
N ALA A 232 -1.14 2.04 -10.38
CA ALA A 232 -0.22 2.38 -11.47
C ALA A 232 0.23 3.84 -11.53
N ILE A 233 -0.45 4.78 -10.86
CA ILE A 233 -0.13 6.22 -10.95
C ILE A 233 1.34 6.45 -10.51
N PRO A 234 2.22 7.01 -11.36
CA PRO A 234 3.60 7.30 -10.99
C PRO A 234 3.68 8.19 -9.76
N ALA A 235 4.65 7.92 -8.88
CA ALA A 235 4.76 8.61 -7.60
C ALA A 235 4.82 10.14 -7.72
N PRO A 236 5.54 10.74 -8.68
CA PRO A 236 5.60 12.20 -8.81
C PRO A 236 4.36 12.85 -9.45
N TYR A 237 3.40 12.07 -9.95
CA TYR A 237 2.23 12.65 -10.63
C TYR A 237 1.30 13.29 -9.60
N ARG A 238 0.73 14.47 -9.93
CA ARG A 238 -0.30 15.12 -9.09
C ARG A 238 -1.50 14.22 -8.82
N GLU A 239 -1.80 13.29 -9.73
CA GLU A 239 -2.87 12.29 -9.60
C GLU A 239 -2.66 11.39 -8.38
N ARG A 240 -1.41 11.14 -7.98
CA ARG A 240 -1.09 10.38 -6.76
C ARG A 240 -1.54 11.14 -5.51
N GLY A 241 -1.30 12.45 -5.46
CA GLY A 241 -1.79 13.31 -4.37
C GLY A 241 -3.32 13.44 -4.34
N GLN A 242 -3.97 13.40 -5.51
CA GLN A 242 -5.43 13.37 -5.62
C GLN A 242 -6.01 12.04 -5.15
N MET A 243 -5.36 10.92 -5.49
CA MET A 243 -5.72 9.58 -5.01
C MET A 243 -5.56 9.49 -3.49
N ALA A 244 -4.44 9.98 -2.94
CA ALA A 244 -4.19 10.01 -1.50
C ALA A 244 -5.30 10.73 -0.73
N TYR A 245 -5.77 11.87 -1.25
CA TYR A 245 -6.91 12.60 -0.68
C TYR A 245 -8.21 11.78 -0.72
N ARG A 246 -8.55 11.19 -1.88
CA ARG A 246 -9.75 10.34 -2.02
C ARG A 246 -9.69 9.10 -1.14
N THR A 247 -8.52 8.50 -0.96
CA THR A 247 -8.30 7.39 -0.02
C THR A 247 -8.55 7.83 1.42
N GLY A 248 -8.07 9.02 1.80
CA GLY A 248 -8.35 9.63 3.10
C GLY A 248 -9.84 9.88 3.35
N GLN A 249 -10.59 10.25 2.30
CA GLN A 249 -12.04 10.35 2.40
C GLN A 249 -12.69 8.97 2.59
N ARG A 250 -12.33 8.03 1.72
CA ARG A 250 -12.96 6.70 1.68
C ARG A 250 -12.75 5.90 2.96
N ILE A 251 -11.59 5.99 3.61
CA ILE A 251 -11.34 5.24 4.85
C ILE A 251 -12.28 5.64 5.99
N VAL A 252 -12.73 6.90 6.01
CA VAL A 252 -13.72 7.35 7.00
C VAL A 252 -15.08 6.73 6.69
N ASP A 253 -15.48 6.67 5.41
CA ASP A 253 -16.70 5.96 5.01
C ASP A 253 -16.64 4.47 5.39
N LEU A 254 -15.53 3.79 5.08
CA LEU A 254 -15.33 2.38 5.44
C LEU A 254 -15.42 2.15 6.95
N ALA A 255 -14.97 3.11 7.78
CA ALA A 255 -15.11 3.02 9.23
C ALA A 255 -16.59 3.02 9.67
N TYR A 256 -17.40 3.93 9.12
CA TYR A 256 -18.84 4.00 9.42
C TYR A 256 -19.61 2.82 8.84
N GLU A 257 -19.28 2.40 7.61
CA GLU A 257 -19.87 1.24 6.93
C GLU A 257 -19.42 -0.10 7.53
N ASP A 258 -18.33 -0.11 8.30
CA ASP A 258 -17.69 -1.30 8.89
C ASP A 258 -17.28 -2.35 7.88
N VAL A 259 -16.81 -1.90 6.71
CA VAL A 259 -16.28 -2.76 5.67
C VAL A 259 -14.84 -3.12 6.03
N LYS A 260 -14.62 -4.37 6.40
CA LYS A 260 -13.35 -4.89 6.90
C LYS A 260 -12.61 -5.71 5.84
N PRO A 261 -11.30 -5.96 6.03
CA PRO A 261 -10.53 -6.82 5.14
C PRO A 261 -11.18 -8.19 4.88
N LEU A 262 -11.72 -8.86 5.89
CA LEU A 262 -12.37 -10.17 5.69
C LEU A 262 -13.67 -10.12 4.89
N ASP A 263 -14.31 -8.95 4.78
CA ASP A 263 -15.50 -8.76 3.92
C ASP A 263 -15.11 -8.63 2.44
N ILE A 264 -13.87 -8.24 2.16
CA ILE A 264 -13.32 -8.00 0.81
C ILE A 264 -12.50 -9.20 0.33
N LEU A 265 -11.66 -9.75 1.22
CA LEU A 265 -10.70 -10.82 0.95
C LEU A 265 -11.36 -12.20 0.89
N THR A 266 -12.13 -12.40 -0.17
CA THR A 266 -12.79 -13.68 -0.48
C THR A 266 -11.93 -14.56 -1.39
N GLN A 267 -12.27 -15.85 -1.51
CA GLN A 267 -11.63 -16.74 -2.49
C GLN A 267 -11.65 -16.13 -3.88
N LYS A 268 -12.78 -15.52 -4.28
CA LYS A 268 -12.93 -14.92 -5.60
C LYS A 268 -12.02 -13.71 -5.82
N ALA A 269 -11.81 -12.88 -4.79
CA ALA A 269 -10.86 -11.78 -4.86
C ALA A 269 -9.43 -12.29 -5.09
N PHE A 270 -9.04 -13.38 -4.42
CA PHE A 270 -7.73 -14.00 -4.62
C PHE A 270 -7.59 -14.65 -6.01
N GLU A 271 -8.62 -15.33 -6.53
CA GLU A 271 -8.63 -15.82 -7.91
C GLU A 271 -8.42 -14.68 -8.92
N ASN A 272 -9.12 -13.56 -8.75
CA ASN A 272 -8.96 -12.38 -9.62
C ASN A 272 -7.54 -11.80 -9.53
N ALA A 273 -6.95 -11.77 -8.33
CA ALA A 273 -5.57 -11.33 -8.15
C ALA A 273 -4.57 -12.26 -8.85
N ILE A 274 -4.76 -13.58 -8.79
CA ILE A 274 -3.93 -14.56 -9.50
C ILE A 274 -4.07 -14.38 -11.02
N ALA A 275 -5.31 -14.21 -11.52
CA ALA A 275 -5.57 -13.95 -12.93
C ALA A 275 -4.89 -12.67 -13.43
N LEU A 276 -4.96 -11.58 -12.64
CA LEU A 276 -4.26 -10.33 -12.96
C LEU A 276 -2.73 -10.52 -12.97
N VAL A 277 -2.16 -11.27 -12.02
CA VAL A 277 -0.71 -11.53 -11.99
C VAL A 277 -0.27 -12.24 -13.27
N ALA A 278 -1.03 -13.23 -13.75
CA ALA A 278 -0.75 -13.92 -15.01
C ALA A 278 -0.84 -12.95 -16.20
N ALA A 279 -1.98 -12.24 -16.33
CA ALA A 279 -2.24 -11.31 -17.42
C ALA A 279 -1.20 -10.17 -17.52
N ALA A 280 -0.71 -9.70 -16.37
CA ALA A 280 0.27 -8.62 -16.29
C ALA A 280 1.73 -9.06 -16.43
N GLY A 281 2.01 -10.37 -16.43
CA GLY A 281 3.40 -10.87 -16.36
C GLY A 281 4.07 -10.51 -15.04
N GLY A 282 3.31 -10.63 -13.95
CA GLY A 282 3.73 -10.23 -12.61
C GLY A 282 4.88 -11.07 -12.03
N SER A 283 5.53 -10.52 -11.00
CA SER A 283 6.64 -11.15 -10.29
C SER A 283 6.25 -12.50 -9.68
N THR A 284 7.17 -13.47 -9.73
CA THR A 284 7.02 -14.76 -9.03
C THR A 284 6.91 -14.61 -7.51
N HIS A 285 7.39 -13.50 -6.94
CA HIS A 285 7.21 -13.18 -5.53
C HIS A 285 5.75 -12.88 -5.16
N ALA A 286 4.86 -12.64 -6.13
CA ALA A 286 3.43 -12.50 -5.85
C ALA A 286 2.85 -13.79 -5.24
N GLN A 287 3.32 -14.96 -5.67
CA GLN A 287 2.84 -16.26 -5.18
C GLN A 287 2.98 -16.42 -3.66
N PRO A 288 4.18 -16.30 -3.05
CA PRO A 288 4.33 -16.43 -1.60
C PRO A 288 3.65 -15.30 -0.81
N HIS A 289 3.37 -14.16 -1.44
CA HIS A 289 2.66 -13.04 -0.82
C HIS A 289 1.14 -13.26 -0.83
N ILE A 290 0.57 -13.67 -1.96
CA ILE A 290 -0.86 -14.01 -2.09
C ILE A 290 -1.23 -15.15 -1.15
N VAL A 291 -0.45 -16.23 -1.12
CA VAL A 291 -0.72 -17.35 -0.21
C VAL A 291 -0.64 -16.91 1.26
N ALA A 292 0.33 -16.06 1.63
CA ALA A 292 0.41 -15.53 2.99
C ALA A 292 -0.82 -14.69 3.34
N MET A 293 -1.23 -13.75 2.48
CA MET A 293 -2.42 -12.92 2.69
C MET A 293 -3.69 -13.77 2.79
N ALA A 294 -3.87 -14.75 1.90
CA ALA A 294 -5.02 -15.65 1.93
C ALA A 294 -5.11 -16.44 3.24
N ARG A 295 -3.98 -16.98 3.73
CA ARG A 295 -3.96 -17.71 5.01
C ARG A 295 -4.26 -16.81 6.21
N HIS A 296 -3.84 -15.55 6.20
CA HIS A 296 -4.25 -14.57 7.22
C HIS A 296 -5.75 -14.25 7.14
N ALA A 297 -6.36 -14.37 5.96
CA ALA A 297 -7.81 -14.28 5.77
C ALA A 297 -8.57 -15.59 6.06
N GLY A 298 -7.88 -16.65 6.51
CA GLY A 298 -8.49 -17.96 6.76
C GLY A 298 -8.83 -18.76 5.51
N LEU A 299 -8.24 -18.42 4.36
CA LEU A 299 -8.44 -19.07 3.07
C LEU A 299 -7.24 -19.94 2.68
N ASP A 300 -7.50 -20.95 1.86
CA ASP A 300 -6.46 -21.81 1.28
C ASP A 300 -6.34 -21.54 -0.23
N ILE A 301 -5.12 -21.23 -0.65
CA ILE A 301 -4.75 -21.03 -2.06
C ILE A 301 -3.67 -22.06 -2.36
N THR A 302 -4.04 -23.03 -3.19
CA THR A 302 -3.26 -24.22 -3.51
C THR A 302 -2.55 -24.07 -4.85
N ALA A 303 -1.74 -25.06 -5.23
CA ALA A 303 -1.13 -25.10 -6.55
C ALA A 303 -2.17 -25.16 -7.69
N ASP A 304 -3.35 -25.73 -7.45
CA ASP A 304 -4.42 -25.80 -8.46
C ASP A 304 -5.00 -24.43 -8.81
N ASP A 305 -5.13 -23.55 -7.82
CA ASP A 305 -5.59 -22.17 -8.04
C ASP A 305 -4.62 -21.40 -8.96
N TRP A 306 -3.32 -21.67 -8.86
CA TRP A 306 -2.31 -21.12 -9.77
C TRP A 306 -2.33 -21.78 -11.15
N ARG A 307 -2.58 -23.09 -11.22
CA ARG A 307 -2.73 -23.81 -12.50
C ARG A 307 -3.91 -23.28 -13.30
N ALA A 308 -4.99 -22.89 -12.64
CA ALA A 308 -6.19 -22.35 -13.29
C ALA A 308 -5.92 -21.04 -14.08
N ALA A 309 -4.87 -20.29 -13.72
CA ALA A 309 -4.48 -19.06 -14.41
C ALA A 309 -3.39 -19.26 -15.47
N TYR A 310 -2.96 -20.50 -15.74
CA TYR A 310 -1.82 -20.79 -16.62
C TYR A 310 -2.03 -20.33 -18.07
N ASP A 311 -3.25 -20.51 -18.60
CA ASP A 311 -3.57 -20.19 -20.00
C ASP A 311 -3.95 -18.71 -20.23
N ILE A 312 -3.87 -17.88 -19.19
CA ILE A 312 -4.16 -16.44 -19.31
C ILE A 312 -3.02 -15.75 -20.09
N PRO A 313 -3.32 -15.04 -21.19
CA PRO A 313 -2.29 -14.45 -22.03
C PRO A 313 -1.62 -13.24 -21.36
N LEU A 314 -0.35 -13.02 -21.68
CA LEU A 314 0.36 -11.80 -21.32
C LEU A 314 -0.18 -10.62 -22.15
N ILE A 315 -0.88 -9.69 -21.50
CA ILE A 315 -1.47 -8.51 -22.16
C ILE A 315 -0.74 -7.20 -21.84
N VAL A 316 0.10 -7.18 -20.80
CA VAL A 316 0.87 -5.98 -20.42
C VAL A 316 2.25 -5.99 -21.07
N ASN A 317 2.47 -5.09 -22.03
CA ASN A 317 3.77 -4.91 -22.70
C ASN A 317 4.76 -4.08 -21.86
N MET A 318 5.16 -4.58 -20.69
CA MET A 318 6.03 -3.91 -19.73
C MET A 318 7.23 -4.78 -19.33
N GLN A 319 8.40 -4.17 -19.15
CA GLN A 319 9.60 -4.88 -18.69
C GLN A 319 9.32 -5.55 -17.33
N PRO A 320 9.84 -6.75 -17.04
CA PRO A 320 10.87 -7.45 -17.80
C PRO A 320 10.38 -8.26 -19.01
N ALA A 321 9.08 -8.57 -19.11
CA ALA A 321 8.54 -9.41 -20.17
C ALA A 321 8.38 -8.67 -21.51
N GLY A 322 8.04 -7.38 -21.46
CA GLY A 322 7.80 -6.52 -22.61
C GLY A 322 8.78 -5.36 -22.76
N LYS A 323 8.30 -4.29 -23.40
CA LYS A 323 9.12 -3.16 -23.87
C LYS A 323 9.09 -1.94 -22.93
N TYR A 324 7.91 -1.57 -22.45
CA TYR A 324 7.69 -0.28 -21.77
C TYR A 324 7.90 -0.34 -20.25
N LEU A 325 7.70 0.80 -19.58
CA LEU A 325 7.81 0.98 -18.12
C LEU A 325 6.51 1.56 -17.54
N GLY A 326 6.51 1.79 -16.22
CA GLY A 326 5.33 2.14 -15.42
C GLY A 326 4.56 3.37 -15.89
N GLU A 327 5.22 4.41 -16.40
CA GLU A 327 4.50 5.59 -16.89
C GLU A 327 3.58 5.27 -18.06
N ARG A 328 4.06 4.45 -19.00
CA ARG A 328 3.27 4.03 -20.16
C ARG A 328 2.14 3.08 -19.76
N PHE A 329 2.37 2.21 -18.79
CA PHE A 329 1.34 1.33 -18.27
C PHE A 329 0.19 2.12 -17.62
N HIS A 330 0.51 3.11 -16.79
CA HIS A 330 -0.49 4.00 -16.22
C HIS A 330 -1.30 4.74 -17.29
N ARG A 331 -0.62 5.39 -18.24
CA ARG A 331 -1.28 6.14 -19.32
C ARG A 331 -2.13 5.25 -20.25
N ALA A 332 -1.84 3.95 -20.30
CA ALA A 332 -2.63 2.96 -21.05
C ALA A 332 -3.88 2.47 -20.30
N GLY A 333 -4.12 2.95 -19.07
CA GLY A 333 -5.27 2.56 -18.24
C GLY A 333 -4.91 1.73 -17.01
N GLY A 334 -3.64 1.37 -16.83
CA GLY A 334 -3.13 0.70 -15.62
C GLY A 334 -3.77 -0.64 -15.31
N ALA A 335 -3.78 -1.01 -14.02
CA ALA A 335 -4.42 -2.24 -13.55
C ALA A 335 -5.92 -2.34 -13.90
N PRO A 336 -6.72 -1.24 -13.90
CA PRO A 336 -8.11 -1.30 -14.36
C PRO A 336 -8.28 -1.82 -15.78
N ALA A 337 -7.40 -1.44 -16.72
CA ALA A 337 -7.48 -1.91 -18.09
C ALA A 337 -7.18 -3.42 -18.20
N VAL A 338 -6.27 -3.94 -17.36
CA VAL A 338 -5.98 -5.38 -17.28
C VAL A 338 -7.17 -6.14 -16.72
N LEU A 339 -7.76 -5.64 -15.63
CA LEU A 339 -8.95 -6.25 -15.01
C LEU A 339 -10.17 -6.22 -15.94
N TRP A 340 -10.25 -5.25 -16.85
CA TRP A 340 -11.35 -5.13 -17.81
C TRP A 340 -11.32 -6.20 -18.91
N GLU A 341 -10.13 -6.69 -19.27
CA GLU A 341 -9.97 -7.75 -20.27
C GLU A 341 -10.27 -9.17 -19.73
N LEU A 342 -10.30 -9.33 -18.40
CA LEU A 342 -10.54 -10.60 -17.69
C LEU A 342 -12.04 -10.82 -17.39
#